data_AF-A0A0P7AFH7-F1
#
_entry.id   AF-A0A0P7AFH7-F1
#
_cell.length_a   1.000
_cell.length_b   1.000
_cell.length_c   1.000
_cell.angle_alpha   90.00
_cell.angle_beta   90.00
_cell.angle_gamma   90.00
#
_symmetry.space_group_name_H-M   'P 1'
#
loop_
_entity.id
_entity.type
_entity.pdbx_description
1 polymer ?
#
loop_
_entity_poly.entity_id
_entity_poly.type
_entity_poly.pdbx_seq_one_letter_code
_entity_poly.pdbx_strand_id
1 'polypeptide(L)'
;MTSGLRKAHRYIWLILVVGIPIIIVFAIKDLQFTDTNTVQITTEEFTKKNAKPDFENEIFKVAFYQNDIELILKKPLKNASSAVYAIDGNNVKMVLGQLTTPGKYQFDVKNTPKNIMVYDEIKDSLITKTNF
;
A
#
# COMPACT_ATOMS: atom_id res chain seq x y z
N MET A 1 35.38 -38.53 -7.56
CA MET A 1 34.18 -37.94 -6.93
C MET A 1 33.45 -39.03 -6.13
N THR A 2 33.56 -38.96 -4.80
CA THR A 2 33.11 -40.00 -3.86
C THR A 2 31.59 -40.21 -3.94
N SER A 3 31.17 -41.47 -3.91
CA SER A 3 29.77 -41.91 -4.07
C SER A 3 28.79 -41.19 -3.11
N GLY A 4 29.26 -40.81 -1.92
CA GLY A 4 28.48 -40.06 -0.92
C GLY A 4 28.05 -38.67 -1.38
N LEU A 5 28.90 -37.94 -2.12
CA LEU A 5 28.61 -36.57 -2.57
C LEU A 5 27.44 -36.54 -3.57
N ARG A 6 27.35 -37.56 -4.44
CA ARG A 6 26.27 -37.70 -5.42
C ARG A 6 24.92 -38.01 -4.77
N LYS A 7 24.93 -38.84 -3.71
CA LYS A 7 23.71 -39.14 -2.94
C LYS A 7 23.21 -37.90 -2.18
N ALA A 8 24.10 -37.21 -1.47
CA ALA A 8 23.75 -35.97 -0.75
C ALA A 8 23.20 -34.89 -1.70
N HIS A 9 23.83 -34.71 -2.87
CA HIS A 9 23.37 -33.76 -3.87
C HIS A 9 21.94 -34.06 -4.36
N ARG A 10 21.61 -35.34 -4.59
CA ARG A 10 20.24 -35.75 -4.96
C ARG A 10 19.22 -35.43 -3.88
N TYR A 11 19.55 -35.64 -2.60
CA TYR A 11 18.63 -35.32 -1.50
C TYR A 11 18.41 -33.81 -1.34
N ILE A 12 19.47 -33.01 -1.46
CA ILE A 12 19.40 -31.54 -1.41
C ILE A 12 18.49 -31.01 -2.52
N TRP A 13 18.65 -31.51 -3.76
CA TRP A 13 17.79 -31.11 -4.87
C TRP A 13 16.32 -31.50 -4.67
N LEU A 14 16.06 -32.68 -4.11
CA LEU A 14 14.71 -33.15 -3.83
C LEU A 14 14.04 -32.24 -2.77
N ILE A 15 14.77 -31.90 -1.70
CA ILE A 15 14.30 -30.96 -0.68
C ILE A 15 14.08 -29.58 -1.28
N LEU A 16 14.98 -29.10 -2.15
CA LEU A 16 14.88 -27.77 -2.76
C LEU A 16 13.63 -27.64 -3.63
N VAL A 17 13.36 -28.63 -4.48
CA VAL A 17 12.20 -28.64 -5.39
C VAL A 17 10.87 -28.64 -4.64
N VAL A 18 10.81 -29.27 -3.47
CA VAL A 18 9.59 -29.32 -2.64
C VAL A 18 9.52 -28.14 -1.66
N GLY A 19 10.64 -27.74 -1.09
CA GLY A 19 10.72 -26.69 -0.08
C GLY A 19 10.45 -25.30 -0.64
N ILE A 20 11.01 -24.97 -1.82
CA ILE A 20 10.80 -23.67 -2.48
C ILE A 20 9.31 -23.37 -2.70
N PRO A 21 8.50 -24.22 -3.36
CA PRO A 21 7.09 -23.90 -3.60
C PRO A 21 6.29 -23.79 -2.31
N ILE A 22 6.59 -24.60 -1.28
CA ILE A 22 5.94 -24.48 0.03
C ILE A 22 6.22 -23.10 0.64
N ILE A 23 7.48 -22.66 0.66
CA ILE A 23 7.85 -21.35 1.20
C ILE A 23 7.18 -20.22 0.41
N ILE A 24 7.11 -20.32 -0.92
CA ILE A 24 6.41 -19.35 -1.76
C ILE A 24 4.93 -19.27 -1.39
N VAL A 25 4.25 -20.40 -1.23
CA VAL A 25 2.83 -20.44 -0.83
C VAL A 25 2.64 -19.80 0.55
N PHE A 26 3.51 -20.09 1.52
CA PHE A 26 3.45 -19.46 2.83
C PHE A 26 3.70 -17.95 2.79
N ALA A 27 4.67 -17.49 1.98
CA ALA A 27 4.96 -16.07 1.81
C ALA A 27 3.78 -15.31 1.20
N ILE A 28 3.09 -15.91 0.21
CA ILE A 28 1.92 -15.30 -0.43
C ILE A 28 0.70 -15.35 0.48
N LYS A 29 0.53 -16.38 1.31
CA LYS A 29 -0.63 -16.51 2.21
C LYS A 29 -0.68 -15.42 3.29
N ASP A 30 0.48 -14.92 3.71
CA ASP A 30 0.60 -13.86 4.72
C ASP A 30 0.55 -12.45 4.11
N LEU A 31 0.72 -12.34 2.80
CA LEU A 31 0.38 -11.14 2.08
C LEU A 31 -1.15 -11.04 2.05
N GLN A 32 -1.69 -10.30 3.03
CA GLN A 32 -3.03 -9.75 2.99
C GLN A 32 -3.08 -8.76 1.82
N PHE A 33 -3.10 -9.27 0.58
CA PHE A 33 -3.58 -8.53 -0.57
C PHE A 33 -5.03 -8.22 -0.25
N THR A 34 -5.23 -7.08 0.40
CA THR A 34 -6.56 -6.56 0.62
C THR A 34 -7.08 -6.28 -0.78
N ASP A 35 -7.99 -7.12 -1.25
CA ASP A 35 -8.82 -6.89 -2.44
C ASP A 35 -9.77 -5.70 -2.19
N THR A 36 -9.23 -4.57 -1.71
CA THR A 36 -9.88 -3.29 -1.91
C THR A 36 -9.51 -2.93 -3.33
N ASN A 37 -10.52 -2.81 -4.18
CA ASN A 37 -10.44 -2.26 -5.51
C ASN A 37 -9.74 -0.88 -5.50
N THR A 38 -8.41 -0.83 -5.38
CA THR A 38 -7.63 0.33 -5.82
C THR A 38 -7.63 0.28 -7.33
N VAL A 39 -8.79 0.62 -7.90
CA VAL A 39 -8.91 0.89 -9.32
C VAL A 39 -8.01 2.10 -9.55
N GLN A 40 -6.90 1.87 -10.22
CA GLN A 40 -6.08 2.92 -10.79
C GLN A 40 -6.90 3.49 -11.95
N ILE A 41 -7.84 4.40 -11.64
CA ILE A 41 -8.77 4.92 -12.63
C ILE A 41 -8.01 5.90 -13.51
N THR A 42 -7.87 5.50 -14.77
CA THR A 42 -7.34 6.31 -15.86
C THR A 42 -8.16 7.59 -15.99
N THR A 43 -7.47 8.70 -15.79
CA THR A 43 -7.67 10.14 -16.10
C THR A 43 -9.03 10.76 -16.50
N GLU A 44 -10.13 10.07 -16.80
CA GLU A 44 -11.29 10.72 -17.46
C GLU A 44 -12.62 10.76 -16.70
N GLU A 45 -12.80 10.09 -15.55
CA GLU A 45 -14.09 10.13 -14.82
C GLU A 45 -13.96 10.48 -13.33
N PHE A 46 -13.48 11.69 -12.99
CA PHE A 46 -13.63 12.18 -11.62
C PHE A 46 -14.02 13.65 -11.56
N THR A 47 -15.34 13.87 -11.54
CA THR A 47 -15.94 15.11 -11.04
C THR A 47 -17.15 14.77 -10.18
N LYS A 48 -16.94 14.22 -8.98
CA LYS A 48 -17.99 14.24 -7.95
C LYS A 48 -18.06 15.67 -7.42
N LYS A 49 -19.11 16.37 -7.86
CA LYS A 49 -19.35 17.82 -7.83
C LYS A 49 -19.46 18.49 -6.43
N ASN A 50 -19.02 17.85 -5.35
CA ASN A 50 -19.17 18.36 -3.97
C ASN A 50 -17.99 17.98 -3.04
N ALA A 51 -16.77 18.01 -3.55
CA ALA A 51 -15.58 17.83 -2.72
C ALA A 51 -15.15 19.17 -2.11
N LYS A 52 -15.19 19.32 -0.78
CA LYS A 52 -14.36 20.33 -0.13
C LYS A 52 -12.94 19.76 -0.07
N PRO A 53 -11.92 20.43 -0.65
CA PRO A 53 -10.54 20.03 -0.42
C PRO A 53 -10.20 20.35 1.03
N ASP A 54 -10.21 19.34 1.88
CA ASP A 54 -9.92 19.53 3.30
C ASP A 54 -8.41 19.73 3.54
N PHE A 55 -7.54 19.28 2.62
CA PHE A 55 -6.09 19.53 2.71
C PHE A 55 -5.39 19.49 1.35
N GLU A 56 -4.55 20.48 1.10
CA GLU A 56 -3.74 20.56 -0.12
C GLU A 56 -2.32 21.00 0.21
N ASN A 57 -1.33 20.22 -0.22
CA ASN A 57 0.09 20.55 -0.13
C ASN A 57 0.75 20.43 -1.53
N GLU A 58 2.04 20.73 -1.63
CA GLU A 58 2.83 20.63 -2.86
C GLU A 58 2.98 19.20 -3.38
N ILE A 59 2.89 18.21 -2.49
CA ILE A 59 3.13 16.80 -2.81
C ILE A 59 1.82 16.07 -3.10
N PHE A 60 0.76 16.32 -2.32
CA PHE A 60 -0.52 15.63 -2.44
C PHE A 60 -1.70 16.54 -2.07
N LYS A 61 -2.89 16.16 -2.52
CA LYS A 61 -4.18 16.77 -2.18
C LYS A 61 -5.10 15.68 -1.67
N VAL A 62 -5.81 15.94 -0.58
CA VAL A 62 -6.78 15.02 0.00
C VAL A 62 -8.15 15.68 0.02
N ALA A 63 -9.14 14.96 -0.49
CA ALA A 63 -10.54 15.33 -0.40
C ALA A 63 -11.32 14.18 0.25
N PHE A 64 -12.14 14.52 1.24
CA PHE A 64 -13.02 13.56 1.88
C PHE A 64 -14.41 13.63 1.28
N TYR A 65 -14.98 12.46 1.08
CA TYR A 65 -16.40 12.24 0.83
C TYR A 65 -16.96 11.38 1.96
N GLN A 66 -18.28 11.22 2.04
CA GLN A 66 -18.93 10.49 3.15
C GLN A 66 -18.35 9.08 3.36
N ASN A 67 -18.06 8.36 2.26
CA ASN A 67 -17.55 6.99 2.32
C ASN A 67 -16.27 6.77 1.50
N ASP A 68 -15.74 7.81 0.85
CA ASP A 68 -14.59 7.70 -0.06
C ASP A 68 -13.55 8.76 0.32
N ILE A 69 -12.27 8.43 0.16
CA ILE A 69 -11.16 9.38 0.27
C ILE A 69 -10.48 9.46 -1.09
N GLU A 70 -10.42 10.65 -1.66
CA GLU A 70 -9.65 10.91 -2.87
C GLU A 70 -8.32 11.55 -2.48
N LEU A 71 -7.22 10.85 -2.80
CA LEU A 71 -5.86 11.33 -2.62
C LEU A 71 -5.22 11.51 -4.00
N ILE A 72 -4.84 12.73 -4.31
CA ILE A 72 -4.15 13.08 -5.56
C ILE A 72 -2.68 13.30 -5.24
N LEU A 73 -1.81 12.41 -5.72
CA LEU A 73 -0.36 12.58 -5.65
C LEU A 73 0.12 13.40 -6.85
N LYS A 74 0.58 14.63 -6.61
CA LYS A 74 0.96 15.61 -7.64
C LYS A 74 2.37 15.39 -8.19
N LYS A 75 3.28 14.87 -7.36
CA LYS A 75 4.70 14.69 -7.68
C LYS A 75 5.16 13.30 -7.27
N PRO A 76 6.12 12.70 -7.98
CA PRO A 76 6.67 11.41 -7.58
C PRO A 76 7.34 11.54 -6.21
N LEU A 77 7.10 10.56 -5.34
CA LEU A 77 7.75 10.50 -4.04
C LEU A 77 9.21 10.07 -4.25
N LYS A 78 10.13 10.62 -3.46
CA LYS A 78 11.54 10.18 -3.45
C LYS A 78 11.72 8.75 -2.90
N ASN A 79 10.64 8.16 -2.40
CA ASN A 79 10.60 6.91 -1.67
C ASN A 79 9.97 5.83 -2.54
N ALA A 80 10.54 4.62 -2.50
CA ALA A 80 10.15 3.51 -3.37
C ALA A 80 8.86 2.81 -2.91
N SER A 81 8.52 2.95 -1.61
CA SER A 81 7.26 2.49 -1.04
C SER A 81 6.71 3.58 -0.15
N SER A 82 5.41 3.84 -0.24
CA SER A 82 4.75 4.88 0.55
C SER A 82 3.36 4.40 0.90
N ALA A 83 3.18 3.93 2.13
CA ALA A 83 1.90 3.47 2.63
C ALA A 83 1.04 4.65 3.10
N VAL A 84 -0.25 4.59 2.81
CA VAL A 84 -1.26 5.55 3.24
C VAL A 84 -2.02 4.94 4.41
N TYR A 85 -2.13 5.72 5.47
CA TYR A 85 -2.81 5.36 6.70
C TYR A 85 -3.93 6.35 6.99
N ALA A 86 -5.12 5.83 7.31
CA ALA A 86 -6.18 6.56 7.99
C ALA A 86 -5.93 6.52 9.50
N ILE A 87 -6.02 7.68 10.14
CA ILE A 87 -5.95 7.82 11.58
C ILE A 87 -7.32 8.30 12.07
N ASP A 88 -7.99 7.45 12.85
CA ASP A 88 -9.25 7.80 13.50
C ASP A 88 -9.00 8.62 14.78
N GLY A 89 -10.05 9.20 15.36
CA GLY A 89 -10.00 10.03 16.57
C GLY A 89 -9.38 9.36 17.79
N ASN A 90 -9.28 8.03 17.80
CA ASN A 90 -8.62 7.25 18.84
C ASN A 90 -7.14 6.93 18.54
N ASN A 91 -6.53 7.61 17.56
CA ASN A 91 -5.16 7.34 17.07
C ASN A 91 -4.94 5.92 16.51
N VAL A 92 -6.02 5.19 16.18
CA VAL A 92 -5.92 3.89 15.53
C VAL A 92 -5.50 4.12 14.08
N LYS A 93 -4.38 3.51 13.68
CA LYS A 93 -3.86 3.53 12.31
C LYS A 93 -4.48 2.37 11.51
N MET A 94 -5.21 2.70 10.46
CA MET A 94 -5.73 1.74 9.49
C MET A 94 -5.01 1.94 8.16
N VAL A 95 -4.43 0.87 7.61
CA VAL A 95 -3.79 0.91 6.29
C VAL A 95 -4.89 1.05 5.24
N LEU A 96 -4.77 2.07 4.38
CA LEU A 96 -5.67 2.26 3.24
C LEU A 96 -5.09 1.66 1.95
N GLY A 97 -3.77 1.76 1.76
CA GLY A 97 -3.09 1.26 0.58
C GLY A 97 -1.69 1.84 0.40
N GLN A 98 -1.16 1.78 -0.82
CA GLN A 98 0.17 2.28 -1.15
C GLN A 98 0.12 3.26 -2.33
N LEU A 99 1.01 4.25 -2.29
CA LEU A 99 1.26 5.20 -3.38
C LEU A 99 2.55 4.80 -4.09
N THR A 100 2.46 4.62 -5.40
CA THR A 100 3.60 4.20 -6.22
C THR A 100 3.94 5.26 -7.27
N THR A 101 2.94 5.76 -8.00
CA THR A 101 3.11 6.75 -9.07
C THR A 101 2.24 7.99 -8.85
N PRO A 102 2.62 9.15 -9.40
CA PRO A 102 1.74 10.31 -9.43
C PRO A 102 0.40 9.96 -10.09
N GLY A 103 -0.70 10.40 -9.48
CA GLY A 103 -2.03 10.02 -9.92
C GLY A 103 -3.10 10.24 -8.87
N LYS A 104 -4.33 9.90 -9.22
CA LYS A 104 -5.47 9.92 -8.31
C LYS A 104 -5.65 8.52 -7.72
N TYR A 105 -5.86 8.48 -6.41
CA TYR A 105 -6.12 7.28 -5.63
C TYR A 105 -7.43 7.48 -4.90
N GLN A 106 -8.28 6.44 -4.91
CA GLN A 106 -9.50 6.42 -4.13
C GLN A 106 -9.41 5.28 -3.12
N PHE A 107 -9.79 5.57 -1.89
CA PHE A 107 -9.87 4.58 -0.82
C PHE A 107 -11.29 4.59 -0.25
N ASP A 108 -11.92 3.43 -0.23
CA ASP A 108 -13.22 3.26 0.41
C ASP A 108 -13.02 3.19 1.92
N VAL A 109 -13.74 4.03 2.67
CA VAL A 109 -13.68 4.10 4.12
C VAL A 109 -15.07 4.04 4.73
N LYS A 110 -15.21 3.28 5.81
CA LYS A 110 -16.50 3.16 6.52
C LYS A 110 -16.87 4.45 7.26
N ASN A 111 -15.86 5.17 7.75
CA ASN A 111 -16.00 6.43 8.48
C ASN A 111 -14.94 7.41 7.98
N THR A 112 -15.28 8.69 7.93
CA THR A 112 -14.31 9.76 7.59
C THR A 112 -13.23 9.84 8.68
N PRO A 113 -11.96 9.55 8.36
CA PRO A 113 -10.89 9.58 9.36
C PRO A 113 -10.51 11.03 9.70
N LYS A 114 -10.01 11.24 10.91
CA LYS A 114 -9.58 12.58 11.35
C LYS A 114 -8.30 13.04 10.69
N ASN A 115 -7.38 12.12 10.37
CA ASN A 115 -6.12 12.46 9.71
C ASN A 115 -5.71 11.37 8.70
N ILE A 116 -4.89 11.77 7.73
CA ILE A 116 -4.25 10.88 6.77
C ILE A 116 -2.75 11.03 6.93
N MET A 117 -2.06 9.89 7.00
CA MET A 117 -0.61 9.83 7.16
C MET A 117 -0.02 9.05 6.00
N VAL A 118 1.02 9.59 5.37
CA VAL A 118 1.82 8.89 4.36
C VAL A 118 3.18 8.60 4.95
N TYR A 119 3.56 7.32 4.94
CA TYR A 119 4.74 6.81 5.62
C TYR A 119 5.53 5.88 4.71
N ASP A 120 6.86 5.97 4.76
CA ASP A 120 7.76 4.99 4.14
C ASP A 120 8.15 3.96 5.20
N GLU A 121 7.60 2.75 5.08
CA GLU A 121 7.88 1.63 5.99
C GLU A 121 9.31 1.07 5.84
N ILE A 122 9.96 1.27 4.68
CA ILE A 122 11.30 0.76 4.41
C ILE A 122 12.35 1.67 5.05
N LYS A 123 12.18 2.98 4.88
CA LYS A 123 13.10 3.99 5.44
C LYS A 123 12.71 4.46 6.84
N ASP A 124 11.61 3.94 7.38
CA ASP A 124 11.03 4.34 8.66
C ASP A 124 10.88 5.87 8.78
N SER A 125 10.31 6.48 7.73
CA SER A 125 10.25 7.94 7.60
C SER A 125 8.85 8.45 7.32
N LEU A 126 8.43 9.45 8.10
CA LEU A 126 7.20 10.18 7.87
C LEU A 126 7.38 11.08 6.65
N ILE A 127 6.65 10.79 5.58
CA ILE A 127 6.61 11.65 4.40
C ILE A 127 5.71 12.84 4.71
N THR A 128 4.53 12.55 5.25
CA THR A 128 3.58 13.60 5.59
C THR A 128 2.49 13.13 6.54
N LYS A 129 1.86 14.10 7.20
CA LYS A 129 0.65 13.90 7.97
C LYS A 129 -0.24 15.11 7.74
N THR A 130 -1.48 14.86 7.35
CA THR A 130 -2.49 15.92 7.33
C THR A 130 -2.96 16.19 8.75
N ASN A 131 -3.21 17.45 9.05
CA ASN A 131 -3.91 17.90 10.26
C ASN A 131 -5.09 18.71 9.75
N PHE A 132 -6.29 18.19 9.93
CA PHE A 132 -7.55 18.82 9.52
C PHE A 132 -8.20 19.52 10.72
#